data_AF-T0RFT9-F1
#
_entry.id   AF-T0RFT9-F1
#
_cell.length_a   1.000
_cell.length_b   1.000
_cell.length_c   1.000
_cell.angle_alpha   90.00
_cell.angle_beta   90.00
_cell.angle_gamma   90.00
#
_symmetry.space_group_name_H-M   'P 1'
#
loop_
_entity.id
_entity.type
_entity.pdbx_description
1 polymer ?
#
loop_
_entity_poly.entity_id
_entity_poly.type
_entity_poly.pdbx_seq_one_letter_code
_entity_poly.pdbx_strand_id
1 'polypeptide(L)'
;MDGAKDNAVDCLQKKAIYDHCFDLWYKDVFLKNKSKGKLGCQELYKEYSACMTEELKADLPLVQSIRAEMNPEHTAQWIGKDLPNPNAKAEKA
;
A
#
# COMPACT_ATOMS: atom_id res chain seq x y z
N MET A 1 16.75 -20.08 14.29
CA MET A 1 15.88 -18.88 14.26
C MET A 1 15.87 -18.44 12.81
N ASP A 2 15.07 -19.09 11.96
CA ASP A 2 15.22 -18.99 10.50
C ASP A 2 13.94 -18.52 9.79
N GLY A 3 12.79 -18.54 10.48
CA GLY A 3 11.49 -18.29 9.86
C GLY A 3 11.20 -16.83 9.45
N ALA A 4 11.89 -15.82 9.99
CA ALA A 4 11.65 -14.43 9.59
C ALA A 4 12.23 -14.11 8.20
N LYS A 5 13.29 -14.82 7.79
CA LYS A 5 13.95 -14.56 6.50
C LYS A 5 13.17 -15.17 5.33
N ASP A 6 12.50 -16.29 5.55
CA ASP A 6 11.67 -16.96 4.56
C ASP A 6 10.37 -16.19 4.27
N ASN A 7 9.75 -15.56 5.28
CA ASN A 7 8.54 -14.74 5.09
C ASN A 7 8.83 -13.44 4.31
N ALA A 8 9.95 -12.78 4.60
CA ALA A 8 10.37 -11.61 3.81
C ALA A 8 10.60 -11.95 2.33
N VAL A 9 11.16 -13.12 2.02
CA VAL A 9 11.35 -13.59 0.62
C VAL A 9 10.00 -13.86 -0.05
N ASP A 10 9.04 -14.46 0.65
CA ASP A 10 7.68 -14.70 0.12
C ASP A 10 6.93 -13.37 -0.15
N CYS A 11 7.02 -12.40 0.76
CA CYS A 11 6.43 -11.07 0.54
C CYS A 11 7.05 -10.35 -0.67
N LEU A 12 8.37 -10.49 -0.88
CA LEU A 12 9.07 -9.92 -2.03
C LEU A 12 8.70 -10.60 -3.36
N GLN A 13 8.41 -11.91 -3.34
CA GLN A 13 7.87 -12.60 -4.51
C GLN A 13 6.45 -12.11 -4.85
N LYS A 14 5.58 -11.98 -3.84
CA LYS A 14 4.23 -11.38 -4.03
C LYS A 14 4.32 -9.95 -4.54
N LYS A 15 5.28 -9.17 -4.05
CA LYS A 15 5.58 -7.82 -4.55
C LYS A 15 5.94 -7.84 -6.03
N ALA A 16 6.85 -8.70 -6.46
CA ALA A 16 7.26 -8.78 -7.86
C ALA A 16 6.09 -9.11 -8.81
N ILE A 17 5.19 -10.01 -8.38
CA ILE A 17 3.99 -10.37 -9.15
C ILE A 17 3.02 -9.18 -9.22
N TYR A 18 2.79 -8.50 -8.10
CA TYR A 18 1.97 -7.29 -8.06
C TYR A 18 2.55 -6.17 -8.93
N ASP A 19 3.84 -5.86 -8.77
CA ASP A 19 4.53 -4.79 -9.51
C ASP A 19 4.46 -5.06 -11.03
N HIS A 20 4.68 -6.31 -11.46
CA HIS A 20 4.53 -6.68 -12.87
C HIS A 20 3.11 -6.44 -13.40
N CYS A 21 2.09 -6.83 -12.64
CA CYS A 21 0.69 -6.56 -13.00
C CYS A 21 0.41 -5.05 -13.05
N PHE A 22 0.90 -4.31 -12.06
CA PHE A 22 0.72 -2.87 -11.96
C PHE A 22 1.37 -2.15 -13.14
N ASP A 23 2.59 -2.50 -13.54
CA ASP A 23 3.29 -1.87 -14.66
C ASP A 23 2.52 -2.02 -15.98
N LEU A 24 2.02 -3.24 -16.24
CA LEU A 24 1.19 -3.53 -17.42
C LEU A 24 -0.12 -2.73 -17.38
N TRP A 25 -0.83 -2.77 -16.25
CA TRP A 25 -2.07 -2.02 -16.09
C TRP A 25 -1.83 -0.51 -16.19
N TYR A 26 -0.77 0.00 -15.60
CA TYR A 26 -0.43 1.42 -15.59
C TYR A 26 -0.17 1.90 -17.03
N LYS A 27 0.67 1.17 -17.78
CA LYS A 27 1.01 1.49 -19.17
C LYS A 27 -0.17 1.37 -20.12
N ASP A 28 -0.95 0.29 -20.03
CA ASP A 28 -1.96 -0.05 -21.04
C ASP A 28 -3.38 0.42 -20.70
N VAL A 29 -3.63 0.75 -19.43
CA VAL A 29 -4.96 1.14 -18.95
C VAL A 29 -4.94 2.53 -18.34
N PHE A 30 -4.10 2.78 -17.34
CA PHE A 30 -4.11 4.06 -16.61
C PHE A 30 -3.64 5.23 -17.48
N LEU A 31 -2.42 5.18 -18.03
CA LEU A 31 -1.86 6.24 -18.86
C LEU A 31 -2.67 6.52 -20.14
N LYS A 32 -3.39 5.51 -20.63
CA LYS A 32 -4.27 5.63 -21.81
C LYS A 32 -5.68 6.12 -21.47
N ASN A 33 -5.93 6.51 -20.21
CA ASN A 33 -7.24 6.92 -19.70
C ASN A 33 -8.36 5.89 -19.95
N LYS A 34 -8.01 4.60 -19.94
CA LYS A 34 -8.94 3.47 -20.15
C LYS A 34 -9.43 2.85 -18.85
N SER A 35 -8.91 3.27 -17.70
CA SER A 35 -9.27 2.73 -16.39
C SER A 35 -10.74 2.96 -16.05
N LYS A 36 -11.32 4.07 -16.52
CA LYS A 36 -12.71 4.47 -16.19
C LYS A 36 -12.98 4.42 -14.67
N GLY A 37 -11.98 4.80 -13.88
CA GLY A 37 -12.04 4.75 -12.41
C GLY A 37 -11.88 3.36 -11.78
N LYS A 38 -11.63 2.31 -12.56
CA LYS A 38 -11.39 0.94 -12.05
C LYS A 38 -9.91 0.74 -11.75
N LEU A 39 -9.61 0.20 -10.58
CA LEU A 39 -8.26 -0.19 -10.17
C LEU A 39 -7.87 -1.55 -10.76
N GLY A 40 -6.61 -1.69 -11.14
CA GLY A 40 -6.03 -2.97 -11.57
C GLY A 40 -5.38 -3.72 -10.41
N CYS A 41 -5.23 -5.04 -10.56
CA CYS A 41 -4.37 -5.87 -9.70
C CYS A 41 -4.73 -5.83 -8.19
N GLN A 42 -6.01 -5.57 -7.86
CA GLN A 42 -6.43 -5.36 -6.47
C GLN A 42 -6.19 -6.58 -5.57
N GLU A 43 -6.44 -7.79 -6.06
CA GLU A 43 -6.21 -9.02 -5.28
C GLU A 43 -4.71 -9.24 -5.02
N LEU A 44 -3.87 -9.03 -6.04
CA LEU A 44 -2.41 -9.12 -5.90
C LEU A 44 -1.87 -8.08 -4.92
N TYR A 45 -2.41 -6.86 -4.96
CA TYR A 45 -2.08 -5.81 -4.00
C TYR A 45 -2.46 -6.21 -2.58
N LYS A 46 -3.65 -6.79 -2.39
CA LYS A 46 -4.15 -7.22 -1.08
C LYS A 46 -3.26 -8.30 -0.48
N GLU A 47 -2.85 -9.28 -1.27
CA GLU A 47 -1.96 -10.36 -0.82
C GLU A 47 -0.56 -9.85 -0.45
N TYR A 48 0.05 -9.02 -1.31
CA TYR A 48 1.36 -8.42 -1.06
C TYR A 48 1.35 -7.48 0.16
N SER A 49 0.36 -6.59 0.25
CA SER A 49 0.28 -5.59 1.31
C SER A 49 0.01 -6.22 2.68
N ALA A 50 -0.81 -7.27 2.74
CA ALA A 50 -1.02 -8.03 3.97
C ALA A 50 0.30 -8.65 4.47
N CYS A 51 1.07 -9.28 3.57
CA CYS A 51 2.36 -9.88 3.89
C CYS A 51 3.36 -8.84 4.43
N MET A 52 3.54 -7.73 3.71
CA MET A 52 4.44 -6.66 4.14
C MET A 52 4.01 -5.98 5.44
N THR A 53 2.71 -5.89 5.71
CA THR A 53 2.21 -5.28 6.94
C THR A 53 2.57 -6.11 8.17
N GLU A 54 2.51 -7.45 8.06
CA GLU A 54 2.94 -8.33 9.16
C GLU A 54 4.46 -8.26 9.39
N GLU A 55 5.26 -8.19 8.33
CA GLU A 55 6.71 -8.00 8.44
C GLU A 55 7.07 -6.65 9.07
N LEU A 56 6.39 -5.58 8.68
CA LEU A 56 6.63 -4.22 9.17
C LEU A 56 5.97 -3.93 10.53
N LYS A 57 5.34 -4.93 11.17
CA LYS A 57 4.59 -4.74 12.42
C LYS A 57 5.47 -4.24 13.57
N ALA A 58 6.72 -4.69 13.63
CA ALA A 58 7.70 -4.22 14.62
C ALA A 58 8.09 -2.76 14.39
N ASP A 59 8.15 -2.32 13.14
CA ASP A 59 8.54 -0.97 12.73
C ASP A 59 7.34 -0.07 12.43
N LEU A 60 6.12 -0.51 12.76
CA LEU A 60 4.88 0.22 12.48
C LEU A 60 4.90 1.67 13.01
N PRO A 61 5.41 1.96 14.23
CA PRO A 61 5.49 3.32 14.73
C PRO A 61 6.40 4.22 13.87
N LEU A 62 7.50 3.67 13.36
CA LEU A 62 8.42 4.38 12.47
C LEU A 62 7.78 4.61 11.09
N VAL A 63 7.12 3.60 10.54
CA VAL A 63 6.38 3.75 9.27
C VAL A 63 5.29 4.80 9.39
N GLN A 64 4.60 4.86 10.53
CA GLN A 64 3.56 5.86 10.80
C GLN A 64 4.14 7.27 10.97
N SER A 65 5.27 7.43 11.67
CA SER A 65 5.90 8.76 11.80
C SER A 65 6.37 9.29 10.45
N ILE A 66 7.00 8.45 9.62
CA ILE A 66 7.39 8.83 8.25
C ILE A 66 6.16 9.24 7.42
N ARG A 67 5.04 8.51 7.57
CA ARG A 67 3.80 8.88 6.88
C ARG A 67 3.19 10.19 7.38
N ALA A 68 3.36 10.51 8.65
CA ALA A 68 2.85 11.75 9.25
C ALA A 68 3.58 13.00 8.75
N GLU A 69 4.82 12.85 8.26
CA GLU A 69 5.57 13.93 7.61
C GLU A 69 5.03 14.29 6.22
N MET A 70 4.17 13.45 5.61
CA MET A 70 3.55 13.80 4.33
C MET A 70 2.58 14.96 4.50
N ASN A 71 2.66 15.94 3.59
CA ASN A 71 1.77 17.10 3.60
C ASN A 71 0.29 16.62 3.68
N PRO A 72 -0.48 17.03 4.70
CA PRO A 72 -1.87 16.62 4.88
C PRO A 72 -2.76 16.90 3.66
N GLU A 73 -2.47 17.93 2.87
CA GLU A 73 -3.17 18.22 1.61
C GLU A 73 -2.98 17.12 0.56
N HIS A 74 -1.81 16.48 0.55
CA HIS A 74 -1.47 15.40 -0.38
C HIS A 74 -1.84 14.01 0.18
N THR A 75 -1.89 13.88 1.51
CA THR A 75 -2.24 12.62 2.18
C THR A 75 -3.63 12.11 1.75
N ALA A 76 -4.63 12.98 1.69
CA ALA A 76 -5.99 12.62 1.25
C ALA A 76 -6.10 12.29 -0.25
N GLN A 77 -5.14 12.75 -1.05
CA GLN A 77 -5.16 12.63 -2.51
C GLN A 77 -4.41 11.38 -3.01
N TRP A 78 -3.43 10.90 -2.24
CA TRP A 78 -2.56 9.78 -2.62
C TRP A 78 -2.74 8.52 -1.77
N ILE A 79 -3.20 8.65 -0.52
CA ILE A 79 -3.54 7.51 0.32
C ILE A 79 -5.02 7.22 0.13
N GLY A 80 -5.34 6.13 -0.58
CA GLY A 80 -6.72 5.68 -0.78
C GLY A 80 -7.52 5.66 0.53
N LYS A 81 -8.83 5.93 0.42
CA LYS A 81 -9.78 6.10 1.55
C LYS A 81 -9.86 4.92 2.53
N ASP A 82 -9.19 3.82 2.26
CA ASP A 82 -9.21 2.58 3.03
C ASP A 82 -8.23 2.55 4.21
N LEU A 83 -7.40 3.59 4.39
CA LEU A 83 -6.49 3.67 5.53
C LEU A 83 -7.07 4.54 6.66
N PRO A 84 -6.97 4.07 7.92
CA PRO A 84 -7.55 4.79 9.06
C PRO A 84 -6.88 6.15 9.23
N ASN A 85 -7.69 7.21 9.18
CA ASN A 85 -7.27 8.58 9.42
C ASN A 85 -6.93 8.77 10.91
N PRO A 86 -5.66 9.05 11.28
CA PRO A 86 -5.27 9.25 12.68
C PRO A 86 -5.89 10.51 13.32
N ASN A 87 -6.38 11.46 12.52
CA ASN A 87 -6.99 12.72 12.98
C ASN A 87 -8.53 12.71 13.00
N ALA A 88 -9.20 11.63 12.61
CA ALA A 88 -10.66 11.57 12.59
C ALA A 88 -11.34 11.65 13.99
N LYS A 89 -10.55 11.59 15.08
CA LYS A 89 -11.05 11.77 16.45
C LYS A 89 -11.02 13.21 16.97
N ALA A 90 -10.47 14.17 16.22
CA ALA A 90 -10.35 15.56 16.69
C ALA A 90 -11.57 16.45 16.39
N GLU A 91 -12.50 16.00 15.55
CA GLU A 91 -13.62 16.82 15.05
C GLU A 91 -14.97 16.49 15.71
N LYS A 92 -14.99 16.46 17.04
CA LYS A 92 -16.22 16.67 17.84
C LYS A 92 -15.88 17.41 19.13
N ALA A 93 -15.95 18.74 19.06
CA ALA A 93 -16.14 19.63 20.19
C ALA A 93 -17.28 20.60 19.82
#